data_AF-A0A7C5QV40-F1
#
_entry.id   AF-A0A7C5QV40-F1
#
_cell.length_a   1.000
_cell.length_b   1.000
_cell.length_c   1.000
_cell.angle_alpha   90.00
_cell.angle_beta   90.00
_cell.angle_gamma   90.00
#
_symmetry.space_group_name_H-M   'P 1'
#
loop_
_entity.id
_entity.type
_entity.pdbx_description
1 polymer ?
#
loop_
_entity_poly.entity_id
_entity_poly.type
_entity_poly.pdbx_seq_one_letter_code
_entity_poly.pdbx_strand_id
1 'polypeptide(L)'
;MMTYVAQVLFVLLLAGAGWLLARRIRFIRAAIGLGKPEQRTDHRAARWRNMLLVAFGQRKMFKKPIPALLHLFVYVGFLLINIEVLEIIIDGLAGTHRIFAPYLGHAYTWLLN
;
A
#
# COMPACT_ATOMS: atom_id res chain seq x y z
N MET A 1 -7.85 -16.75 26.89
CA MET A 1 -7.19 -15.69 27.68
C MET A 1 -5.94 -15.13 26.98
N MET A 2 -5.06 -15.97 26.39
CA MET A 2 -3.89 -15.50 25.62
C MET A 2 -4.24 -14.72 24.33
N THR A 3 -5.41 -14.98 23.73
CA THR A 3 -5.88 -14.34 22.49
C THR A 3 -6.17 -12.84 22.65
N TYR A 4 -6.81 -12.44 23.75
CA TYR A 4 -7.15 -11.04 23.99
C TYR A 4 -5.93 -10.18 24.29
N VAL A 5 -4.92 -10.72 24.98
CA VAL A 5 -3.67 -10.00 25.27
C VAL A 5 -2.94 -9.66 23.97
N ALA A 6 -2.82 -10.63 23.06
CA ALA A 6 -2.19 -10.42 21.75
C ALA A 6 -2.96 -9.40 20.90
N GLN A 7 -4.30 -9.47 20.89
CA GLN A 7 -5.15 -8.55 20.13
C GLN A 7 -5.08 -7.12 20.68
N VAL A 8 -5.09 -6.95 22.01
CA VAL A 8 -4.90 -5.64 22.64
C VAL A 8 -3.52 -5.08 22.31
N LEU A 9 -2.46 -5.90 22.40
CA LEU A 9 -1.12 -5.47 22.04
C LEU A 9 -1.04 -5.08 20.55
N PHE A 10 -1.65 -5.85 19.66
CA PHE A 10 -1.72 -5.56 18.23
C PHE A 10 -2.39 -4.20 17.97
N VAL A 11 -3.54 -3.95 18.60
CA VAL A 11 -4.27 -2.67 18.46
C VAL A 11 -3.43 -1.51 18.98
N LEU A 12 -2.75 -1.67 20.13
CA LEU A 12 -1.88 -0.63 20.68
C LEU A 12 -0.69 -0.32 19.75
N LEU A 13 -0.06 -1.36 19.18
CA LEU A 13 1.03 -1.19 18.23
C LEU A 13 0.55 -0.53 16.93
N LEU A 14 -0.59 -0.96 16.39
CA LEU A 14 -1.20 -0.39 15.20
C LEU A 14 -1.57 1.08 15.41
N ALA A 15 -2.15 1.42 16.56
CA ALA A 15 -2.47 2.79 16.93
C ALA A 15 -1.22 3.65 17.09
N GLY A 16 -0.17 3.11 17.74
CA GLY A 16 1.12 3.78 17.90
C GLY A 16 1.81 4.07 16.55
N ALA A 17 1.85 3.08 15.66
CA ALA A 17 2.37 3.22 14.31
C ALA A 17 1.56 4.25 13.49
N GLY A 18 0.23 4.17 13.56
CA GLY A 18 -0.68 5.11 12.90
C GLY A 18 -0.49 6.55 13.40
N TRP A 19 -0.30 6.74 14.71
CA TRP A 19 -0.03 8.05 15.29
C TRP A 19 1.31 8.64 14.83
N LEU A 20 2.38 7.83 14.81
CA LEU A 20 3.70 8.24 14.30
C LEU A 20 3.62 8.64 12.83
N LEU A 21 2.95 7.82 12.01
CA LEU A 21 2.74 8.10 10.59
C LEU A 21 1.95 9.40 10.39
N ALA A 22 0.84 9.59 11.11
CA ALA A 22 0.03 10.81 11.06
C ALA A 22 0.84 12.05 11.48
N ARG A 23 1.72 11.94 12.48
CA ARG A 23 2.63 13.03 12.87
C ARG A 23 3.61 13.37 11.75
N ARG A 24 4.21 12.37 11.10
CA ARG A 24 5.13 12.59 9.97
C ARG A 24 4.44 13.18 8.75
N ILE A 25 3.25 12.70 8.39
CA ILE A 25 2.45 13.24 7.30
C ILE A 25 2.12 14.72 7.55
N ARG A 26 1.69 15.07 8.76
CA ARG A 26 1.41 16.47 9.14
C ARG A 26 2.66 17.35 9.02
N PHE A 27 3.81 16.85 9.47
CA PHE A 27 5.07 17.57 9.34
C PHE A 27 5.45 17.82 7.87
N ILE A 28 5.40 16.78 7.03
CA ILE A 28 5.69 16.89 5.59
C ILE A 28 4.73 17.86 4.92
N ARG A 29 3.42 17.77 5.24
CA ARG A 29 2.41 18.67 4.70
C ARG A 29 2.67 20.12 5.09
N ALA A 30 3.02 20.37 6.35
CA ALA A 30 3.37 21.71 6.81
C ALA A 30 4.61 22.25 6.09
N ALA A 31 5.65 21.41 5.92
CA ALA A 31 6.87 21.78 5.19
C ALA A 31 6.60 22.11 3.72
N ILE A 32 5.77 21.31 3.03
CA ILE A 32 5.34 21.57 1.64
C ILE A 32 4.59 22.92 1.57
N GLY A 33 3.76 23.22 2.58
CA GLY A 33 2.99 24.46 2.66
C GLY A 33 3.83 25.74 2.84
N LEU A 34 5.09 25.63 3.27
CA LEU A 34 6.02 26.77 3.33
C LEU A 34 6.58 27.16 1.96
N GLY A 35 6.41 26.31 0.95
CA GLY A 35 6.80 26.59 -0.43
C GLY A 35 5.98 27.71 -1.06
N LYS A 36 6.49 28.29 -2.14
CA LYS A 36 5.75 29.30 -2.91
C LYS A 36 4.49 28.67 -3.53
N PRO A 37 3.33 29.35 -3.49
CA PRO A 37 2.15 28.86 -4.17
C PRO A 37 2.41 28.81 -5.66
N GLU A 38 2.09 27.69 -6.28
CA GLU A 38 2.18 27.52 -7.72
C GLU A 38 0.92 26.83 -8.22
N GLN A 39 0.31 27.40 -9.25
CA GLN A 39 -0.92 26.89 -9.81
C GLN A 39 -0.61 25.65 -10.66
N ARG A 40 -0.80 24.45 -10.07
CA ARG A 40 -0.63 23.14 -10.72
C ARG A 40 -1.96 22.41 -10.95
N THR A 41 -3.06 23.16 -10.94
CA THR A 41 -4.43 22.61 -11.04
C THR A 41 -4.99 22.61 -12.45
N ASP A 42 -4.21 23.05 -13.44
CA ASP A 42 -4.54 23.00 -14.85
C ASP A 42 -4.51 21.56 -15.37
N HIS A 43 -5.23 21.32 -16.47
CA HIS A 43 -5.23 20.06 -17.25
C HIS A 43 -5.31 18.76 -16.41
N ARG A 44 -6.18 18.73 -15.37
CA ARG A 44 -6.27 17.61 -14.42
C ARG A 44 -6.38 16.26 -15.10
N ALA A 45 -7.25 16.12 -16.10
CA ALA A 45 -7.46 14.86 -16.82
C ALA A 45 -6.17 14.36 -17.52
N ALA A 46 -5.46 15.26 -18.21
CA ALA A 46 -4.20 14.92 -18.88
C ALA A 46 -3.12 14.50 -17.87
N ARG A 47 -3.05 15.18 -16.72
CA ARG A 47 -2.10 14.84 -15.65
C ARG A 47 -2.41 13.51 -14.98
N TRP A 48 -3.67 13.22 -14.68
CA TRP A 48 -4.08 11.91 -14.15
C TRP A 48 -3.76 10.80 -15.16
N ARG A 49 -4.09 10.99 -16.44
CA ARG A 49 -3.72 10.04 -17.51
C ARG A 49 -2.21 9.82 -17.57
N ASN A 50 -1.42 10.89 -17.52
CA ASN A 50 0.03 10.78 -17.54
C ASN A 50 0.57 10.06 -16.28
N MET A 51 0.07 10.39 -15.10
CA MET A 51 0.42 9.71 -13.85
C MET A 51 0.09 8.22 -13.94
N LEU A 52 -1.11 7.85 -14.41
CA LEU A 52 -1.50 6.45 -14.56
C LEU A 52 -0.58 5.72 -15.55
N LEU A 53 -0.30 6.33 -16.71
CA LEU A 53 0.59 5.75 -17.73
C LEU A 53 2.04 5.59 -17.24
N VAL A 54 2.55 6.53 -16.45
CA VAL A 54 3.94 6.51 -15.98
C VAL A 54 4.10 5.64 -14.74
N ALA A 55 3.21 5.78 -13.75
CA ALA A 55 3.29 5.07 -12.47
C ALA A 55 2.81 3.62 -12.59
N PHE A 56 1.63 3.39 -13.17
CA PHE A 56 1.06 2.03 -13.31
C PHE A 56 1.48 1.38 -14.62
N GLY A 57 1.53 2.13 -15.72
CA GLY A 57 1.95 1.60 -17.02
C GLY A 57 3.45 1.39 -17.17
N GLN A 58 4.26 1.84 -16.20
CA GLN A 58 5.73 1.72 -16.17
C GLN A 58 6.42 2.10 -17.50
N ARG A 59 5.84 3.05 -18.25
CA ARG A 59 6.20 3.38 -19.66
C ARG A 59 7.69 3.62 -19.89
N LYS A 60 8.42 4.10 -18.87
CA LYS A 60 9.86 4.38 -18.95
C LYS A 60 10.71 3.11 -18.81
N MET A 61 10.25 2.10 -18.06
CA MET A 61 10.98 0.86 -17.80
C MET A 61 10.90 -0.12 -18.98
N PHE A 62 9.77 -0.16 -19.69
CA PHE A 62 9.60 -0.98 -20.90
C PHE A 62 10.52 -0.63 -22.07
N LYS A 63 11.31 0.46 -21.98
CA LYS A 63 12.39 0.75 -22.92
C LYS A 63 13.55 -0.26 -22.84
N LYS A 64 13.68 -1.00 -21.73
CA LYS A 64 14.67 -2.06 -21.53
C LYS A 64 13.94 -3.34 -21.08
N PRO A 65 13.83 -4.36 -21.95
CA PRO A 65 12.92 -5.50 -21.71
C PRO A 65 13.30 -6.32 -20.46
N ILE A 66 14.60 -6.52 -20.20
CA ILE A 66 15.06 -7.31 -19.04
C ILE A 66 14.71 -6.62 -17.71
N PRO A 67 15.10 -5.35 -17.45
CA PRO A 67 14.66 -4.64 -16.24
C PRO A 67 13.14 -4.50 -16.12
N ALA A 68 12.42 -4.33 -17.23
CA ALA A 68 10.97 -4.25 -17.21
C ALA A 68 10.33 -5.55 -16.71
N LEU A 69 10.81 -6.69 -17.20
CA LEU A 69 10.32 -7.99 -16.77
C LEU A 69 10.65 -8.27 -15.30
N LEU A 70 11.88 -7.99 -14.88
CA LEU A 70 12.27 -8.14 -13.46
C LEU A 70 11.43 -7.24 -12.55
N HIS A 71 11.21 -5.99 -12.94
CA HIS A 71 10.39 -5.07 -12.15
C HIS A 71 8.92 -5.48 -12.12
N LEU A 72 8.38 -6.08 -13.19
CA LEU A 72 7.03 -6.62 -13.20
C LEU A 72 6.84 -7.69 -12.11
N PHE A 73 7.78 -8.63 -11.97
CA PHE A 73 7.72 -9.63 -10.90
C PHE A 73 7.75 -8.99 -9.51
N VAL A 74 8.65 -8.03 -9.30
CA VAL A 74 8.74 -7.28 -8.04
C VAL A 74 7.45 -6.51 -7.77
N TYR A 75 6.86 -5.88 -8.79
CA TYR A 75 5.62 -5.12 -8.69
C TYR A 75 4.43 -6.01 -8.30
N VAL A 76 4.31 -7.18 -8.93
CA VAL A 76 3.28 -8.18 -8.58
C VAL A 76 3.48 -8.67 -7.14
N GLY A 77 4.73 -8.94 -6.74
CA GLY A 77 5.06 -9.32 -5.37
C GLY A 77 4.63 -8.24 -4.36
N PHE A 78 4.92 -6.96 -4.63
CA PHE A 78 4.46 -5.86 -3.78
C PHE A 78 2.94 -5.76 -3.71
N LEU A 79 2.23 -6.01 -4.82
CA LEU A 79 0.75 -6.00 -4.81
C LEU A 79 0.20 -7.10 -3.89
N LEU A 80 0.75 -8.32 -3.98
CA LEU A 80 0.36 -9.44 -3.12
C LEU A 80 0.65 -9.14 -1.64
N ILE A 81 1.86 -8.66 -1.33
CA ILE A 81 2.25 -8.30 0.05
C ILE A 81 1.33 -7.22 0.63
N ASN A 82 0.91 -6.23 -0.17
CA ASN A 82 -0.01 -5.20 0.33
C ASN A 82 -1.41 -5.77 0.65
N ILE A 83 -1.88 -6.74 -0.14
CA ILE A 83 -3.14 -7.44 0.14
C ILE A 83 -2.98 -8.27 1.43
N GLU A 84 -1.87 -8.98 1.59
CA GLU A 84 -1.57 -9.77 2.80
C GLU A 84 -1.45 -8.88 4.04
N VAL A 85 -0.75 -7.74 3.97
CA VAL A 85 -0.66 -6.79 5.08
C VAL A 85 -2.05 -6.24 5.44
N LEU A 86 -2.90 -5.98 4.46
CA LEU A 86 -4.29 -5.58 4.71
C LEU A 86 -5.08 -6.70 5.41
N GLU A 87 -4.91 -7.95 4.97
CA GLU A 87 -5.49 -9.13 5.60
C GLU A 87 -5.04 -9.23 7.07
N ILE A 88 -3.74 -9.13 7.35
CA ILE A 88 -3.17 -9.15 8.70
C ILE A 88 -3.76 -8.04 9.58
N ILE A 89 -3.96 -6.84 9.04
CA ILE A 89 -4.58 -5.73 9.78
C ILE A 89 -6.02 -6.07 10.15
N ILE A 90 -6.81 -6.59 9.21
CA ILE A 90 -8.21 -6.93 9.45
C ILE A 90 -8.32 -8.11 10.41
N ASP A 91 -7.56 -9.16 10.18
CA ASP A 91 -7.52 -10.35 11.02
C ASP A 91 -7.07 -10.04 12.44
N GLY A 92 -6.03 -9.21 12.59
CA GLY A 92 -5.55 -8.76 13.90
C GLY A 92 -6.57 -7.89 14.64
N LEU A 93 -7.44 -7.17 13.95
CA LEU A 93 -8.52 -6.38 14.56
C LEU A 93 -9.77 -7.21 14.86
N ALA A 94 -10.18 -8.08 13.94
CA ALA A 94 -11.39 -8.88 14.04
C ALA A 94 -11.20 -10.19 14.83
N GLY A 95 -9.95 -10.59 15.09
CA GLY A 95 -9.62 -11.89 15.68
C GLY A 95 -9.89 -13.06 14.73
N THR A 96 -9.93 -12.80 13.43
CA THR A 96 -10.12 -13.81 12.38
C THR A 96 -8.78 -14.32 11.85
N HIS A 97 -8.83 -15.31 10.95
CA HIS A 97 -7.66 -15.82 10.27
C HIS A 97 -7.99 -16.09 8.80
N ARG A 98 -7.28 -15.41 7.90
CA ARG A 98 -7.40 -15.50 6.44
C ARG A 98 -8.77 -15.10 5.90
N ILE A 99 -9.21 -13.89 6.25
CA ILE A 99 -10.51 -13.38 5.82
C ILE A 99 -10.65 -13.23 4.30
N PHE A 100 -9.56 -13.08 3.54
CA PHE A 100 -9.59 -12.93 2.08
C PHE A 100 -9.54 -14.25 1.32
N ALA A 101 -9.06 -15.34 1.94
CA ALA A 101 -8.93 -16.64 1.27
C ALA A 101 -10.22 -17.16 0.60
N PRO A 102 -11.42 -17.05 1.22
CA PRO A 102 -12.67 -17.47 0.58
C PRO A 102 -13.04 -16.67 -0.68
N TYR A 103 -12.58 -15.40 -0.77
CA TYR A 103 -12.96 -14.48 -1.85
C TYR A 103 -11.95 -14.46 -2.99
N LEU A 104 -10.67 -14.68 -2.70
CA LEU A 104 -9.57 -14.59 -3.67
C LEU A 104 -9.18 -15.96 -4.27
N GLY A 105 -9.74 -17.04 -3.74
CA GLY A 105 -9.65 -18.38 -4.33
C GLY A 105 -8.28 -19.05 -4.21
N HIS A 106 -8.13 -20.19 -4.89
CA HIS A 106 -7.00 -21.11 -4.68
C HIS A 106 -5.62 -20.54 -5.05
N ALA A 107 -5.54 -19.65 -6.03
CA ALA A 107 -4.27 -19.04 -6.44
C ALA A 107 -3.70 -18.13 -5.34
N TYR A 108 -4.54 -17.34 -4.67
CA TYR A 108 -4.15 -16.53 -3.51
C TYR A 108 -3.67 -17.41 -2.36
N THR A 109 -4.42 -18.47 -2.07
CA THR A 109 -4.08 -19.42 -1.01
C THR A 109 -2.75 -20.11 -1.27
N TRP A 110 -2.42 -20.46 -2.52
CA TRP A 110 -1.14 -21.09 -2.88
C TRP A 110 0.04 -20.11 -2.85
N LEU A 111 -0.18 -18.85 -3.28
CA LEU A 111 0.87 -17.83 -3.32
C LEU A 111 1.27 -17.33 -1.92
N LEU A 112 0.38 -17.46 -0.92
CA LEU A 112 0.54 -16.91 0.42
C LEU A 112 0.41 -17.97 1.53
N ASN A 113 0.58 -19.27 1.20
CA ASN A 113 0.65 -20.37 2.17
C ASN A 113 2.09 -20.78 2.46
#